data_AF-A0AAW8P290-F1
#
_entry.id   AF-A0AAW8P290-F1
#
_cell.length_a   1.000
_cell.length_b   1.000
_cell.length_c   1.000
_cell.angle_alpha   90.00
_cell.angle_beta   90.00
_cell.angle_gamma   90.00
#
_symmetry.space_group_name_H-M   'P 1'
#
loop_
_entity.id
_entity.type
_entity.pdbx_description
1 polymer ?
#
loop_
_entity_poly.entity_id
_entity_poly.type
_entity_poly.pdbx_seq_one_letter_code
_entity_poly.pdbx_strand_id
1 'polypeptide(L)'
;MDLAEEPGIFTWDLATDTVYADSALANLFGLDPEQTIAGLPIIKYLDRIHPDDKPSVAKAISDSVVTGDPYRHDYRVFDRSGQIVAVAAFGRCFRDAAGNPSHYAGIVFRTNDQSQQDELSAHCSAALKIARSSGLQATADALEAILKELATPMASGIAPLH
;
A
#
# COMPACT_ATOMS: atom_id res chain seq x y z
N MET A 1 -3.05 -6.63 -22.49
CA MET A 1 -3.54 -5.76 -21.42
C MET A 1 -2.45 -5.79 -20.37
N ASP A 2 -1.67 -4.72 -20.28
CA ASP A 2 -0.53 -4.67 -19.36
C ASP A 2 -1.07 -4.49 -17.95
N LEU A 3 -1.13 -5.58 -17.18
CA LEU A 3 -1.50 -5.59 -15.75
C LEU A 3 -0.50 -4.78 -14.88
N ALA A 4 0.54 -4.20 -15.49
CA ALA A 4 1.46 -3.27 -14.87
C ALA A 4 0.89 -1.85 -14.72
N GLU A 5 -0.31 -1.58 -15.24
CA GLU A 5 -0.94 -0.26 -15.06
C GLU A 5 -1.95 -0.22 -13.91
N GLU A 6 -2.27 -1.34 -13.23
CA GLU A 6 -3.29 -1.30 -12.19
C GLU A 6 -2.68 -1.12 -10.78
N PRO A 7 -3.31 -0.33 -9.89
CA PRO A 7 -2.99 -0.33 -8.47
C PRO A 7 -3.17 -1.73 -7.84
N GLY A 8 -2.21 -2.17 -7.04
CA GLY A 8 -2.28 -3.44 -6.33
C GLY A 8 -2.78 -3.29 -4.91
N ILE A 9 -3.69 -4.17 -4.47
CA ILE A 9 -4.21 -4.19 -3.10
C ILE A 9 -3.63 -5.35 -2.28
N PHE A 10 -3.52 -5.13 -0.97
CA PHE A 10 -3.09 -6.17 -0.04
C PHE A 10 -3.72 -6.06 1.34
N THR A 11 -3.70 -7.19 2.03
CA THR A 11 -3.89 -7.29 3.47
C THR A 11 -2.69 -7.98 4.10
N TRP A 12 -2.41 -7.66 5.36
CA TRP A 12 -1.37 -8.31 6.16
C TRP A 12 -1.96 -8.74 7.48
N ASP A 13 -1.96 -10.04 7.73
CA ASP A 13 -2.23 -10.61 9.05
C ASP A 13 -0.96 -10.47 9.90
N LEU A 14 -1.06 -9.64 10.96
CA LEU A 14 0.07 -9.36 11.84
C LEU A 14 0.38 -10.51 12.80
N ALA A 15 -0.59 -11.40 13.06
CA ALA A 15 -0.40 -12.52 13.97
C ALA A 15 0.38 -13.66 13.29
N THR A 16 0.14 -13.90 12.00
CA THR A 16 0.84 -14.94 11.22
C THR A 16 1.98 -14.41 10.37
N ASP A 17 2.21 -13.09 10.40
CA ASP A 17 3.12 -12.38 9.49
C ASP A 17 2.88 -12.77 8.02
N THR A 18 1.63 -12.70 7.56
CA THR A 18 1.25 -13.16 6.21
C THR A 18 0.54 -12.08 5.41
N VAL A 19 1.13 -11.69 4.29
CA VAL A 19 0.58 -10.72 3.35
C VAL A 19 -0.11 -11.45 2.21
N TYR A 20 -1.40 -11.18 2.05
CA TYR A 20 -2.20 -11.61 0.92
C TYR A 20 -2.36 -10.44 -0.04
N ALA A 21 -2.03 -10.65 -1.31
CA ALA A 21 -2.08 -9.59 -2.30
C ALA A 21 -2.55 -10.09 -3.66
N ASP A 22 -3.16 -9.17 -4.40
CA ASP A 22 -3.62 -9.45 -5.76
C ASP A 22 -2.47 -9.59 -6.77
N SER A 23 -2.83 -9.93 -8.01
CA SER A 23 -1.88 -10.06 -9.10
C SER A 23 -1.24 -8.72 -9.51
N ALA A 24 -1.92 -7.59 -9.30
CA ALA A 24 -1.38 -6.28 -9.63
C ALA A 24 -0.20 -5.91 -8.70
N LEU A 25 -0.34 -6.16 -7.40
CA LEU A 25 0.76 -6.00 -6.45
C LEU A 25 1.90 -6.98 -6.75
N ALA A 26 1.58 -8.23 -7.06
CA ALA A 26 2.59 -9.23 -7.42
C ALA A 26 3.46 -8.73 -8.59
N ASN A 27 2.84 -8.14 -9.61
CA ASN A 27 3.55 -7.58 -10.76
C ASN A 27 4.42 -6.37 -10.38
N LEU A 28 3.92 -5.46 -9.54
CA LEU A 28 4.69 -4.31 -9.03
C LEU A 28 5.96 -4.74 -8.31
N PHE A 29 5.87 -5.77 -7.47
CA PHE A 29 6.99 -6.27 -6.67
C PHE A 29 7.80 -7.38 -7.37
N GLY A 30 7.42 -7.76 -8.59
CA GLY A 30 8.08 -8.85 -9.32
C GLY A 30 7.98 -10.22 -8.62
N LEU A 31 6.90 -10.45 -7.90
CA LEU A 31 6.60 -11.70 -7.19
C LEU A 31 5.70 -12.61 -8.04
N ASP A 32 5.57 -13.85 -7.61
CA ASP A 32 4.67 -14.81 -8.24
C ASP A 32 3.22 -14.58 -7.79
N PRO A 33 2.28 -14.31 -8.73
CA PRO A 33 0.89 -14.00 -8.37
C PRO A 33 0.15 -15.11 -7.60
N GLU A 34 0.43 -16.38 -7.90
CA GLU A 34 -0.23 -17.49 -7.21
C GLU A 34 0.24 -17.56 -5.76
N GLN A 35 1.52 -17.28 -5.52
CA GLN A 35 2.09 -17.21 -4.17
C GLN A 35 1.58 -16.00 -3.38
N THR A 36 1.49 -14.81 -4.00
CA THR A 36 0.99 -13.62 -3.29
C THR A 36 -0.48 -13.78 -2.90
N ILE A 37 -1.30 -14.42 -3.74
CA ILE A 37 -2.69 -14.73 -3.44
C ILE A 37 -2.80 -15.77 -2.32
N ALA A 38 -1.93 -16.78 -2.32
CA ALA A 38 -1.88 -17.79 -1.26
C ALA A 38 -1.33 -17.25 0.08
N GLY A 39 -0.62 -16.13 0.03
CA GLY A 39 0.00 -15.49 1.19
C GLY A 39 1.52 -15.70 1.23
N LEU A 40 2.25 -14.61 1.44
CA LEU A 40 3.71 -14.60 1.61
C LEU A 40 4.09 -13.80 2.87
N PRO A 41 5.21 -14.13 3.54
CA PRO A 41 5.66 -13.33 4.67
C PRO A 41 6.11 -11.94 4.23
N ILE A 42 5.94 -10.92 5.08
CA ILE A 42 6.22 -9.51 4.74
C ILE A 42 7.66 -9.32 4.23
N ILE A 43 8.60 -10.12 4.73
CA ILE A 43 10.00 -10.09 4.32
C ILE A 43 10.18 -10.30 2.81
N LYS A 44 9.31 -11.08 2.17
CA LYS A 44 9.34 -11.28 0.71
C LYS A 44 9.05 -10.01 -0.06
N TYR A 45 8.25 -9.11 0.49
CA TYR A 45 7.97 -7.80 -0.11
C TYR A 45 9.10 -6.81 0.23
N LEU A 46 9.58 -6.79 1.48
CA LEU A 46 10.70 -5.94 1.89
C LEU A 46 11.98 -6.26 1.13
N ASP A 47 12.21 -7.52 0.73
CA ASP A 47 13.34 -7.94 -0.09
C ASP A 47 13.34 -7.32 -1.50
N ARG A 48 12.16 -6.91 -1.99
CA ARG A 48 11.98 -6.28 -3.30
C ARG A 48 12.09 -4.76 -3.24
N ILE A 49 12.11 -4.17 -2.05
CA ILE A 49 12.32 -2.72 -1.88
C ILE A 49 13.79 -2.39 -2.11
N HIS A 50 14.05 -1.24 -2.74
CA HIS A 50 15.40 -0.73 -2.94
C HIS A 50 16.14 -0.63 -1.59
N PRO A 51 17.41 -1.09 -1.48
CA PRO A 51 18.12 -1.16 -0.21
C PRO A 51 18.13 0.14 0.59
N ASP A 52 18.30 1.29 -0.09
CA ASP A 52 18.31 2.62 0.54
C ASP A 52 16.97 3.02 1.15
N ASP A 53 15.87 2.47 0.61
CA ASP A 53 14.51 2.83 1.04
C ASP A 53 14.01 1.90 2.16
N LYS A 54 14.60 0.69 2.31
CA LYS A 54 14.19 -0.31 3.30
C LYS A 54 14.11 0.23 4.73
N PRO A 55 15.11 0.96 5.28
CA PRO A 55 15.04 1.44 6.65
C PRO A 55 13.89 2.43 6.87
N SER A 56 13.65 3.31 5.90
CA SER A 56 12.58 4.30 5.95
C SER A 56 11.21 3.65 5.88
N VAL A 57 11.03 2.71 4.96
CA VAL A 57 9.77 1.94 4.81
C VAL A 57 9.47 1.14 6.08
N ALA A 58 10.45 0.39 6.60
CA ALA A 58 10.26 -0.42 7.80
C ALA A 58 9.88 0.45 9.01
N LYS A 59 10.51 1.61 9.17
CA LYS A 59 10.15 2.58 10.21
C LYS A 59 8.71 3.07 10.05
N ALA A 60 8.32 3.50 8.84
CA ALA A 60 6.99 4.03 8.59
C ALA A 60 5.89 2.97 8.81
N ILE A 61 6.12 1.71 8.41
CA ILE A 61 5.21 0.59 8.71
C ILE A 61 5.11 0.39 10.23
N SER A 62 6.25 0.34 10.93
CA SER A 62 6.28 0.18 12.39
C SER A 62 5.50 1.29 13.09
N ASP A 63 5.70 2.54 12.69
CA ASP A 63 5.00 3.69 13.26
C ASP A 63 3.48 3.54 13.07
N SER A 64 3.01 3.21 11.86
CA SER A 64 1.59 2.99 11.57
C SER A 64 0.98 1.83 12.37
N VAL A 65 1.73 0.74 12.58
CA VAL A 65 1.29 -0.39 13.41
C VAL A 65 1.15 0.02 14.87
N VAL A 66 2.09 0.80 15.39
CA VAL A 66 2.10 1.24 16.79
C VAL A 66 0.99 2.27 17.06
N THR A 67 0.90 3.32 16.24
CA THR A 67 -0.05 4.42 16.47
C THR A 67 -1.45 4.08 15.97
N GLY A 68 -1.56 3.29 14.89
CA GLY A 68 -2.82 3.08 14.16
C GLY A 68 -3.13 4.19 13.17
N ASP A 69 -2.21 5.15 13.00
CA ASP A 69 -2.34 6.23 12.03
C ASP A 69 -2.20 5.69 10.59
N PRO A 70 -2.80 6.39 9.61
CA PRO A 70 -2.59 6.07 8.21
C PRO A 70 -1.11 6.12 7.84
N TYR A 71 -0.69 5.15 7.04
CA TYR A 71 0.60 5.09 6.39
C TYR A 71 0.49 5.65 4.98
N ARG A 72 1.47 6.49 4.64
CA ARG A 72 1.79 6.86 3.27
C ARG A 72 3.30 6.86 3.11
N HIS A 73 3.80 6.21 2.07
CA HIS A 73 5.22 6.26 1.77
C HIS A 73 5.48 6.06 0.28
N ASP A 74 6.42 6.83 -0.24
CA ASP A 74 6.94 6.68 -1.60
C ASP A 74 8.30 5.99 -1.51
N TYR A 75 8.50 4.97 -2.33
CA TYR A 75 9.74 4.20 -2.35
C TYR A 75 9.91 3.47 -3.68
N ARG A 76 11.07 2.86 -3.84
CA ARG A 76 11.43 2.10 -5.04
C ARG A 76 11.34 0.61 -4.77
N VAL A 77 10.79 -0.11 -5.73
CA VAL A 77 10.76 -1.59 -5.75
C VAL A 77 11.43 -2.13 -7.01
N PHE A 78 11.85 -3.38 -6.97
CA PHE A 78 12.29 -4.12 -8.15
C PHE A 78 11.13 -4.92 -8.73
N ASP A 79 10.86 -4.75 -10.02
CA ASP A 79 9.91 -5.59 -10.74
C ASP A 79 10.52 -6.94 -11.13
N ARG A 80 9.75 -7.79 -11.83
CA ARG A 80 10.19 -9.14 -12.22
C ARG A 80 11.41 -9.14 -13.14
N SER A 81 11.62 -8.06 -13.89
CA SER A 81 12.79 -7.87 -14.76
C SER A 81 14.02 -7.34 -14.02
N GLY A 82 13.87 -6.96 -12.74
CA GLY A 82 14.90 -6.34 -11.94
C GLY A 82 15.00 -4.83 -12.16
N GLN A 83 14.05 -4.22 -12.88
CA GLN A 83 14.01 -2.77 -13.07
C GLN A 83 13.45 -2.09 -11.84
N ILE A 84 13.95 -0.88 -11.58
CA ILE A 84 13.46 -0.03 -10.49
C ILE A 84 12.15 0.62 -10.91
N VAL A 85 11.13 0.47 -10.07
CA VAL A 85 9.83 1.09 -10.21
C VAL A 85 9.57 1.97 -9.00
N ALA A 86 9.26 3.25 -9.24
CA ALA A 86 8.82 4.15 -8.17
C ALA A 86 7.34 3.92 -7.87
N VAL A 87 7.03 3.69 -6.59
CA VAL A 87 5.68 3.40 -6.10
C VAL A 87 5.33 4.27 -4.91
N ALA A 88 4.04 4.49 -4.72
CA ALA A 88 3.44 5.04 -3.52
C ALA A 88 2.56 3.97 -2.90
N ALA A 89 2.63 3.83 -1.59
CA ALA A 89 1.79 2.92 -0.85
C ALA A 89 1.01 3.66 0.23
N PHE A 90 -0.27 3.32 0.33
CA PHE A 90 -1.18 3.82 1.35
C PHE A 90 -1.72 2.63 2.12
N GLY A 91 -1.87 2.77 3.43
CA GLY A 91 -2.49 1.72 4.21
C GLY A 91 -2.75 2.17 5.64
N ARG A 92 -3.30 1.26 6.43
CA ARG A 92 -3.47 1.48 7.86
C ARG A 92 -3.50 0.16 8.60
N CYS A 93 -3.12 0.23 9.87
CA CYS A 93 -3.34 -0.84 10.82
C CYS A 93 -4.76 -0.74 11.42
N PHE A 94 -5.40 -1.89 11.58
CA PHE A 94 -6.67 -2.12 12.23
C PHE A 94 -6.44 -2.89 13.53
N ARG A 95 -7.28 -2.62 14.53
CA ARG A 95 -7.18 -3.22 15.86
C ARG A 95 -8.31 -4.21 16.10
N ASP A 96 -8.02 -5.25 16.86
CA ASP A 96 -9.03 -6.19 17.36
C ASP A 96 -9.91 -5.58 18.46
N ALA A 97 -10.86 -6.36 18.98
CA ALA A 97 -11.75 -5.94 20.07
C ALA A 97 -11.03 -5.64 21.40
N ALA A 98 -9.80 -6.14 21.57
CA ALA A 98 -8.95 -5.88 22.74
C ALA A 98 -8.03 -4.64 22.53
N GLY A 99 -8.08 -4.01 21.36
CA GLY A 99 -7.26 -2.85 21.01
C GLY A 99 -5.87 -3.19 20.46
N ASN A 100 -5.56 -4.46 20.25
CA ASN A 100 -4.27 -4.89 19.72
C ASN A 100 -4.24 -4.76 18.18
N PRO A 101 -3.11 -4.37 17.58
CA PRO A 101 -2.92 -4.47 16.14
C PRO A 101 -3.25 -5.88 15.64
N SER A 102 -4.12 -6.01 14.65
CA SER A 102 -4.56 -7.31 14.12
C SER A 102 -4.31 -7.46 12.62
N HIS A 103 -4.74 -6.47 11.84
CA HIS A 103 -4.66 -6.52 10.38
C HIS A 103 -4.14 -5.20 9.85
N TYR A 104 -3.37 -5.26 8.79
CA TYR A 104 -3.05 -4.12 7.96
C TYR A 104 -3.74 -4.28 6.61
N ALA A 105 -4.23 -3.19 6.02
CA ALA A 105 -4.66 -3.21 4.63
C ALA A 105 -4.16 -1.98 3.90
N GLY A 106 -3.88 -2.13 2.62
CA GLY A 106 -3.33 -1.05 1.81
C GLY A 106 -3.43 -1.27 0.32
N ILE A 107 -2.96 -0.25 -0.39
CA ILE A 107 -2.87 -0.20 -1.84
C ILE A 107 -1.51 0.37 -2.23
N VAL A 108 -0.96 -0.10 -3.35
CA VAL A 108 0.29 0.37 -3.92
C VAL A 108 0.09 0.68 -5.40
N PHE A 109 0.60 1.82 -5.87
CA PHE A 109 0.51 2.24 -7.26
C PHE A 109 1.79 2.93 -7.70
N ARG A 110 2.03 3.04 -9.02
CA ARG A 110 3.20 3.74 -9.56
C ARG A 110 3.05 5.25 -9.39
N THR A 111 4.09 5.93 -8.89
CA THR A 111 4.05 7.39 -8.63
C THR A 111 4.24 8.26 -9.86
N ASN A 112 4.82 7.72 -10.93
CA ASN A 112 5.18 8.51 -12.11
C ASN A 112 4.01 8.74 -13.08
N ASP A 113 2.78 8.41 -12.66
CA ASP A 113 1.59 8.44 -13.50
C ASP A 113 0.44 9.14 -12.76
N GLN A 114 0.23 10.42 -13.09
CA GLN A 114 -0.85 11.23 -12.51
C GLN A 114 -2.22 10.61 -12.74
N SER A 115 -2.40 9.85 -13.83
CA SER A 115 -3.68 9.19 -14.11
C SER A 115 -4.02 8.15 -13.04
N GLN A 116 -3.02 7.44 -12.49
CA GLN A 116 -3.20 6.44 -11.44
C GLN A 116 -3.64 7.06 -10.12
N GLN A 117 -3.06 8.22 -9.79
CA GLN A 117 -3.43 8.95 -8.59
C GLN A 117 -4.86 9.47 -8.70
N ASP A 118 -5.26 9.96 -9.88
CA ASP A 118 -6.61 10.45 -10.14
C ASP A 118 -7.63 9.30 -10.12
N GLU A 119 -7.31 8.16 -10.73
CA GLU A 119 -8.15 6.95 -10.73
C GLU A 119 -8.34 6.38 -9.32
N LEU A 120 -7.26 6.28 -8.54
CA LEU A 120 -7.36 5.84 -7.15
C LEU A 120 -8.20 6.80 -6.31
N SER A 121 -7.99 8.11 -6.48
CA SER A 121 -8.81 9.12 -5.82
C SER A 121 -10.30 8.97 -6.18
N ALA A 122 -10.61 8.71 -7.45
CA ALA A 122 -11.96 8.44 -7.90
C ALA A 122 -12.54 7.15 -7.26
N HIS A 123 -11.75 6.08 -7.20
CA HIS A 123 -12.17 4.80 -6.63
C HIS A 123 -12.42 4.90 -5.12
N CYS A 124 -11.51 5.53 -4.37
CA CYS A 124 -11.69 5.78 -2.94
C CYS A 124 -12.90 6.68 -2.67
N SER A 125 -13.14 7.70 -3.49
CA SER A 125 -14.31 8.58 -3.37
C SER A 125 -15.62 7.83 -3.60
N ALA A 126 -15.66 6.92 -4.58
CA ALA A 126 -16.82 6.06 -4.82
C ALA A 126 -17.06 5.09 -3.64
N ALA A 127 -16.01 4.39 -3.18
CA ALA A 127 -16.08 3.49 -2.04
C ALA A 127 -16.53 4.22 -0.75
N LEU A 128 -16.09 5.47 -0.55
CA LEU A 128 -16.46 6.27 0.60
C LEU A 128 -17.97 6.56 0.63
N LYS A 129 -18.55 6.89 -0.52
CA LYS A 129 -20.00 7.12 -0.65
C LYS A 129 -20.78 5.86 -0.27
N ILE A 130 -20.32 4.69 -0.71
CA ILE A 130 -20.95 3.40 -0.38
C ILE A 130 -20.79 3.07 1.11
N ALA A 131 -19.60 3.25 1.68
CA ALA A 131 -19.34 2.99 3.09
C ALA A 131 -20.23 3.85 3.99
N ARG A 132 -20.35 5.16 3.69
CA ARG A 132 -21.23 6.09 4.41
C ARG A 132 -22.70 5.70 4.29
N SER A 133 -23.19 5.37 3.09
CA SER A 133 -24.60 4.98 2.89
C SER A 133 -24.93 3.64 3.55
N SER A 134 -23.94 2.77 3.76
CA SER A 134 -24.09 1.46 4.38
C SER A 134 -23.83 1.47 5.90
N GLY A 135 -23.52 2.62 6.50
CA GLY A 135 -23.22 2.75 7.93
C GLY A 135 -21.87 2.14 8.35
N LEU A 136 -20.96 1.88 7.42
CA LEU A 136 -19.62 1.32 7.67
C LEU A 136 -18.64 2.42 8.08
N GLN A 137 -18.84 3.00 9.27
CA GLN A 137 -18.09 4.18 9.72
C GLN A 137 -16.58 3.98 9.70
N ALA A 138 -16.07 2.85 10.21
CA ALA A 138 -14.63 2.58 10.23
C ALA A 138 -13.99 2.53 8.83
N THR A 139 -14.73 2.02 7.84
CA THR A 139 -14.31 1.99 6.44
C THR A 139 -14.37 3.38 5.83
N ALA A 140 -15.41 4.17 6.14
CA ALA A 140 -15.52 5.55 5.68
C ALA A 140 -14.35 6.42 6.20
N ASP A 141 -14.04 6.33 7.50
CA ASP A 141 -12.92 7.06 8.11
C ASP A 141 -11.57 6.68 7.46
N ALA A 142 -11.38 5.40 7.14
CA ALA A 142 -10.20 4.93 6.44
C ALA A 142 -10.08 5.54 5.03
N LEU A 143 -11.16 5.54 4.25
CA LEU A 143 -11.18 6.08 2.89
C LEU A 143 -11.01 7.60 2.87
N GLU A 144 -11.57 8.32 3.85
CA GLU A 144 -11.36 9.76 4.01
C GLU A 144 -9.90 10.12 4.27
N ALA A 145 -9.24 9.35 5.15
CA ALA A 145 -7.81 9.53 5.41
C ALA A 145 -6.97 9.33 4.14
N ILE A 146 -7.25 8.27 3.37
CA ILE A 146 -6.57 8.00 2.10
C ILE A 146 -6.77 9.16 1.12
N LEU A 147 -8.00 9.64 0.94
CA LEU A 147 -8.30 10.77 0.04
C LEU A 147 -7.58 12.06 0.45
N LYS A 148 -7.51 12.36 1.75
CA LYS A 148 -6.81 13.55 2.25
C LYS A 148 -5.31 13.49 1.96
N GLU A 149 -4.72 12.32 2.16
CA GLU A 149 -3.30 12.08 1.89
C GLU A 149 -3.00 12.14 0.37
N LEU A 150 -3.87 11.57 -0.47
CA LEU A 150 -3.76 11.68 -1.93
C LEU A 150 -3.87 13.12 -2.44
N ALA A 151 -4.61 13.99 -1.76
CA ALA A 151 -4.75 15.41 -2.10
C ALA A 151 -3.55 16.26 -1.64
N THR A 152 -2.65 15.70 -0.83
CA THR A 152 -1.52 16.45 -0.27
C THR A 152 -0.35 16.43 -1.26
N PRO A 153 0.13 17.60 -1.73
CA PRO A 153 1.22 17.69 -2.70
C PRO A 153 2.45 16.93 -2.20
N MET A 154 3.00 16.07 -3.05
CA MET A 154 4.20 15.28 -2.74
C MET A 154 5.34 16.23 -2.35
N ALA A 155 5.88 16.10 -1.14
CA ALA A 155 7.22 16.62 -0.88
C ALA A 155 8.18 15.74 -1.67
N SER A 156 8.76 16.28 -2.74
CA SER A 156 9.76 15.59 -3.59
C SER A 156 10.99 15.23 -2.75
N GLY A 157 10.93 14.10 -2.04
CA GLY A 157 12.02 13.57 -1.21
C GLY A 157 12.85 12.49 -1.90
N ILE A 158 12.52 12.13 -3.15
CA ILE A 158 13.34 11.21 -3.92
C ILE A 158 14.53 12.01 -4.47
N ALA A 159 15.69 11.86 -3.85
CA ALA A 159 16.93 12.43 -4.37
C ALA A 159 17.14 11.97 -5.83
N PRO A 160 17.55 12.86 -6.75
CA PRO A 160 17.78 12.48 -8.13
C PRO A 160 18.90 11.44 -8.21
N LEU A 161 18.71 10.46 -9.10
CA LEU A 161 19.67 9.40 -9.43
C LEU A 161 21.04 10.02 -9.80
N HIS A 162 22.11 9.58 -9.15
CA HIS A 162 23.49 9.78 -9.58
C HIS A 162 24.05 8.50 -10.19
#